data_AF-A0A974S8X1-F1
#
_entry.id   AF-A0A974S8X1-F1
#
_cell.length_a   1.000
_cell.length_b   1.000
_cell.length_c   1.000
_cell.angle_alpha   90.00
_cell.angle_beta   90.00
_cell.angle_gamma   90.00
#
_symmetry.space_group_name_H-M   'P 1'
#
loop_
_entity.id
_entity.type
_entity.pdbx_description
1 polymer ?
#
loop_
_entity_poly.entity_id
_entity_poly.type
_entity_poly.pdbx_seq_one_letter_code
_entity_poly.pdbx_strand_id
1 'polypeptide(L)'
;MTLSRRALILRYVGFAIAATAANLGAQHLSLLAYGGAHAIKLSILVGTGVGFLLKYVLDKRFIFFDATGSGRTEAWKALLYGVTGVATTLIFWGFELGAWSLFGTVPAKFMGAILGLAIGYVAKYQLDRRFVFQAPGPHERLGLGPLSARGHTPDHGEAPADLDGLLTDGPLIARGAGRAYGDAAIGPCATLAMGGLDRMMAFDPASGVLTVEAGVMLGDVVAAFLPRGYFPPVVPGTRFVTIGGMVASHIHGKNHHAVGGFGRHVTGLTLLGPDGVASVCSPPRTPNCSALQSAAWG
;
A
#
# COMPACT_ATOMS: atom_id res chain seq x y z
N MET A 1 3.32 5.91 8.04
CA MET A 1 3.47 7.39 8.01
C MET A 1 3.30 7.90 6.59
N THR A 2 2.40 8.86 6.37
CA THR A 2 2.40 9.71 5.16
C THR A 2 3.06 11.03 5.52
N LEU A 3 4.11 11.44 4.80
CA LEU A 3 4.78 12.71 5.03
C LEU A 3 3.80 13.87 4.80
N SER A 4 3.89 14.91 5.62
CA SER A 4 3.19 16.17 5.32
C SER A 4 3.71 16.75 3.99
N ARG A 5 2.88 17.50 3.26
CA ARG A 5 3.28 18.11 1.99
C ARG A 5 4.55 18.95 2.12
N ARG A 6 4.69 19.69 3.23
CA ARG A 6 5.89 20.48 3.54
C ARG A 6 7.12 19.60 3.73
N ALA A 7 7.01 18.54 4.52
CA ALA A 7 8.11 17.60 4.75
C ALA A 7 8.54 16.87 3.48
N LEU A 8 7.58 16.51 2.62
CA LEU A 8 7.84 15.89 1.32
C LEU A 8 8.68 16.82 0.45
N ILE A 9 8.26 18.07 0.28
CA ILE A 9 8.97 19.07 -0.54
C ILE A 9 10.38 19.31 -0.01
N LEU A 10 10.53 19.53 1.30
CA LEU A 10 11.83 19.76 1.92
C LEU A 10 12.80 18.60 1.70
N ARG A 11 12.33 17.36 1.87
CA ARG A 11 13.16 16.18 1.61
C ARG A 11 13.51 16.04 0.12
N TYR A 12 12.54 16.25 -0.77
CA TYR A 12 12.78 16.13 -2.21
C TYR A 12 13.85 17.12 -2.70
N VAL A 13 13.76 18.38 -2.26
CA VAL A 13 14.74 19.43 -2.59
C VAL A 13 16.09 19.11 -1.96
N GLY A 14 16.12 18.78 -0.66
CA GLY A 14 17.37 18.45 0.03
C GLY A 14 18.11 17.26 -0.60
N PHE A 15 17.40 16.21 -0.99
CA PHE A 15 17.98 15.04 -1.64
C PHE A 15 18.46 15.33 -3.06
N ALA A 16 17.77 16.21 -3.80
CA ALA A 16 18.24 16.66 -5.11
C ALA A 16 19.55 17.47 -5.00
N ILE A 17 19.68 18.33 -3.99
CA ILE A 17 20.92 19.07 -3.70
C ILE A 17 22.04 18.10 -3.33
N ALA A 18 21.79 17.16 -2.41
CA ALA A 18 22.79 16.18 -1.99
C ALA A 18 23.27 15.30 -3.15
N ALA A 19 22.34 14.82 -3.99
CA ALA A 19 22.67 14.03 -5.18
C ALA A 19 23.48 14.84 -6.21
N THR A 20 23.16 16.12 -6.41
CA THR A 20 23.92 17.02 -7.28
C THR A 20 25.34 17.24 -6.75
N ALA A 21 25.49 17.49 -5.44
CA ALA A 21 26.80 17.66 -4.82
C ALA A 21 27.66 16.40 -4.93
N ALA A 22 27.07 15.22 -4.66
CA ALA A 22 27.76 13.94 -4.79
C ALA A 22 28.14 13.64 -6.26
N ASN A 23 27.27 13.97 -7.22
CA ASN A 23 27.56 13.87 -8.64
C ASN A 23 28.80 14.69 -8.99
N LEU A 24 28.78 16.00 -8.70
CA LEU A 24 29.89 16.91 -9.01
C LEU A 24 31.20 16.52 -8.31
N GLY A 25 31.13 16.12 -7.03
CA GLY A 25 32.29 15.65 -6.27
C GLY A 25 32.91 14.39 -6.90
N ALA A 26 32.08 13.43 -7.32
CA ALA A 26 32.55 12.24 -8.01
C ALA A 26 33.14 12.54 -9.41
N GLN A 27 32.57 13.50 -10.15
CA GLN A 27 33.20 13.97 -11.39
C GLN A 27 34.59 14.54 -11.12
N HIS A 28 34.73 15.39 -10.09
CA HIS A 28 35.99 16.00 -9.73
C HIS A 28 37.05 14.96 -9.34
N LEU A 29 36.70 14.01 -8.46
CA LEU A 29 37.59 12.91 -8.07
C LEU A 29 37.99 12.04 -9.27
N SER A 30 37.06 11.76 -10.19
CA SER A 30 37.36 11.01 -11.42
C SER A 30 38.36 11.74 -12.32
N LEU A 31 38.30 13.08 -12.39
CA LEU A 31 39.25 13.88 -13.17
C LEU A 31 40.64 13.94 -12.51
N LEU A 32 40.70 13.92 -11.18
CA LEU A 32 41.97 13.81 -10.44
C LEU A 32 42.60 12.41 -10.64
N ALA A 33 41.78 11.37 -10.71
CA ALA A 33 42.25 9.99 -10.85
C ALA A 33 42.65 9.63 -12.30
N TYR A 34 42.07 10.28 -13.31
CA TYR A 34 42.30 9.95 -14.71
C TYR A 34 42.29 11.19 -15.62
N GLY A 35 43.44 11.49 -16.21
CA GLY A 35 43.65 12.62 -17.13
C GLY A 35 43.79 12.23 -18.61
N GLY A 36 43.34 11.04 -19.02
CA GLY A 36 43.47 10.56 -20.40
C GLY A 36 42.44 11.15 -21.38
N ALA A 37 42.50 10.72 -22.65
CA ALA A 37 41.66 11.24 -23.75
C ALA A 37 40.14 11.13 -23.55
N HIS A 38 39.70 10.35 -22.56
CA HIS A 38 38.28 10.16 -22.22
C HIS A 38 37.90 10.69 -20.83
N ALA A 39 38.77 11.47 -20.18
CA ALA A 39 38.59 11.93 -18.80
C ALA A 39 37.24 12.61 -18.55
N ILE A 40 36.80 13.51 -19.44
CA ILE A 40 35.52 14.23 -19.30
C ILE A 40 34.32 13.27 -19.46
N LYS A 41 34.36 12.36 -20.43
CA LYS A 41 33.26 11.41 -20.65
C LYS A 41 33.14 10.45 -19.47
N LEU A 42 34.28 9.97 -18.97
CA LEU A 42 34.33 9.08 -17.82
C LEU A 42 33.87 9.78 -16.55
N SER A 43 34.27 11.03 -16.32
CA SER A 43 33.85 11.79 -15.13
C SER A 43 32.34 12.00 -15.12
N ILE A 44 31.73 12.39 -16.25
CA ILE A 44 30.28 12.53 -16.37
C ILE A 44 29.57 11.20 -16.07
N LEU A 45 30.08 10.08 -16.60
CA LEU A 45 29.52 8.76 -16.35
C LEU A 45 29.56 8.39 -14.87
N VAL A 46 30.73 8.57 -14.24
CA VAL A 46 30.95 8.29 -12.81
C VAL A 46 30.07 9.18 -11.94
N GLY A 47 30.06 10.49 -12.17
CA GLY A 47 29.24 11.43 -11.43
C GLY A 47 27.75 11.15 -11.56
N THR A 48 27.28 10.86 -12.78
CA THR A 48 25.88 10.49 -13.02
C THR A 48 25.52 9.21 -12.27
N GLY A 49 26.36 8.19 -12.31
CA GLY A 49 26.14 6.95 -11.56
C GLY A 49 26.05 7.17 -10.05
N VAL A 50 27.01 7.91 -9.48
CA VAL A 50 27.05 8.20 -8.03
C VAL A 50 25.85 9.03 -7.58
N GLY A 51 25.56 10.12 -8.29
CA GLY A 51 24.40 10.98 -7.97
C GLY A 51 23.07 10.23 -8.09
N PHE A 52 22.92 9.42 -9.15
CA PHE A 52 21.74 8.59 -9.37
C PHE A 52 21.53 7.58 -8.25
N LEU A 53 22.57 6.82 -7.88
CA LEU A 53 22.49 5.80 -6.83
C LEU A 53 22.18 6.44 -5.47
N LEU A 54 22.83 7.55 -5.13
CA LEU A 54 22.53 8.28 -3.90
C LEU A 54 21.07 8.74 -3.87
N LYS A 55 20.58 9.33 -4.97
CA LYS A 55 19.19 9.78 -5.07
C LYS A 55 18.21 8.62 -4.92
N TYR A 56 18.46 7.51 -5.61
CA TYR A 56 17.68 6.28 -5.50
C TYR A 56 17.57 5.81 -4.04
N VAL A 57 18.70 5.70 -3.34
CA VAL A 57 18.74 5.24 -1.94
C VAL A 57 17.98 6.19 -1.02
N LEU A 58 18.18 7.50 -1.18
CA LEU A 58 17.51 8.52 -0.35
C LEU A 58 15.99 8.51 -0.56
N ASP A 59 15.54 8.48 -1.82
CA ASP A 59 14.12 8.45 -2.14
C ASP A 59 13.46 7.17 -1.64
N LYS A 60 14.09 6.02 -1.91
CA LYS A 60 13.61 4.72 -1.46
C LYS A 60 13.38 4.73 0.05
N ARG A 61 14.39 5.14 0.83
CA ARG A 61 14.37 5.03 2.30
C ARG A 61 13.54 6.11 2.98
N PHE A 62 13.59 7.35 2.49
CA PHE A 62 13.07 8.50 3.22
C PHE A 62 11.89 9.19 2.56
N ILE A 63 11.57 8.89 1.30
CA ILE A 63 10.35 9.36 0.64
C ILE A 63 9.30 8.25 0.60
N PHE A 64 9.67 7.11 0.02
CA PHE A 64 8.75 6.01 -0.25
C PHE A 64 8.73 4.94 0.84
N PHE A 65 9.75 4.93 1.71
CA PHE A 65 9.93 3.99 2.82
C PHE A 65 9.93 2.52 2.37
N ASP A 66 10.37 2.26 1.14
CA ASP A 66 10.33 0.95 0.51
C ASP A 66 11.36 -0.01 1.13
N ALA A 67 10.91 -1.22 1.44
CA ALA A 67 11.73 -2.24 2.11
C ALA A 67 12.85 -2.76 1.19
N THR A 68 13.96 -3.19 1.78
CA THR A 68 15.08 -3.74 1.02
C THR A 68 14.78 -5.17 0.59
N GLY A 69 14.73 -5.39 -0.72
CA GLY A 69 14.51 -6.71 -1.31
C GLY A 69 15.81 -7.43 -1.65
N SER A 70 15.69 -8.54 -2.39
CA SER A 70 16.84 -9.25 -2.96
C SER A 70 17.63 -8.38 -3.93
N GLY A 71 18.92 -8.68 -4.13
CA GLY A 71 19.78 -7.92 -5.04
C GLY A 71 19.21 -7.77 -6.47
N ARG A 72 18.56 -8.82 -6.99
CA ARG A 72 17.88 -8.78 -8.31
C ARG A 72 16.68 -7.82 -8.31
N THR A 73 15.89 -7.84 -7.24
CA THR A 73 14.74 -6.93 -7.08
C THR A 73 15.22 -5.48 -7.02
N GLU A 74 16.29 -5.22 -6.29
CA GLU A 74 16.88 -3.88 -6.17
C GLU A 74 17.46 -3.37 -7.50
N ALA A 75 18.15 -4.23 -8.24
CA ALA A 75 18.66 -3.88 -9.57
C ALA A 75 17.52 -3.52 -10.53
N TRP A 76 16.42 -4.28 -10.50
CA TRP A 76 15.24 -4.00 -11.32
C TRP A 76 14.55 -2.69 -10.93
N LYS A 77 14.42 -2.41 -9.63
CA LYS A 77 13.90 -1.13 -9.13
C LYS A 77 14.77 0.05 -9.54
N ALA A 78 16.09 -0.07 -9.42
CA ALA A 78 17.02 0.96 -9.87
C ALA A 78 16.88 1.22 -11.39
N LEU A 79 16.76 0.17 -12.20
CA LEU A 79 16.51 0.33 -13.64
C LEU A 79 15.20 1.08 -13.91
N LEU A 80 14.09 0.68 -13.28
CA LEU A 80 12.79 1.36 -13.43
C LEU A 80 12.84 2.81 -12.95
N TYR A 81 13.57 3.10 -11.88
CA TYR A 81 13.79 4.45 -11.38
C TYR A 81 14.55 5.32 -12.41
N GLY A 82 15.51 4.74 -13.13
CA GLY A 82 16.19 5.38 -14.25
C GLY A 82 15.26 5.63 -15.44
N VAL A 83 14.50 4.61 -15.86
CA VAL A 83 13.56 4.70 -16.98
C VAL A 83 12.50 5.78 -16.75
N THR A 84 11.93 5.84 -15.55
CA THR A 84 10.97 6.90 -15.19
C THR A 84 11.63 8.28 -15.18
N GLY A 85 12.90 8.39 -14.80
CA GLY A 85 13.69 9.62 -14.93
C GLY A 85 13.77 10.09 -16.38
N VAL A 86 14.24 9.23 -17.27
CA VAL A 86 14.33 9.52 -18.72
C VAL A 86 12.98 9.91 -19.30
N ALA A 87 11.92 9.15 -18.98
CA ALA A 87 10.56 9.45 -19.43
C ALA A 87 10.11 10.86 -19.01
N THR A 88 10.42 11.29 -17.77
CA THR A 88 10.06 12.63 -17.30
C THR A 88 10.93 13.74 -17.89
N THR A 89 12.19 13.45 -18.26
CA THR A 89 13.02 14.38 -19.05
C THR A 89 12.45 14.61 -20.44
N LEU A 90 11.88 13.57 -21.07
CA LEU A 90 11.20 13.72 -22.36
C LEU A 90 9.95 14.61 -22.27
N ILE A 91 9.24 14.61 -21.13
CA ILE A 91 8.13 15.55 -20.90
C ILE A 91 8.66 16.99 -20.93
N PHE A 92 9.77 17.26 -20.24
CA PHE A 92 10.40 18.58 -20.26
C PHE A 92 10.74 19.03 -21.69
N TRP A 93 11.46 18.20 -22.47
CA TRP A 93 11.81 18.53 -23.86
C TRP A 93 10.59 18.65 -24.76
N GLY A 94 9.55 17.83 -24.54
CA GLY A 94 8.31 17.90 -25.30
C GLY A 94 7.61 19.26 -25.16
N PHE A 95 7.54 19.79 -23.93
CA PHE A 95 6.97 21.12 -23.71
C PHE A 95 7.89 22.25 -24.17
N GLU A 96 9.20 22.15 -23.96
CA GLU A 96 10.20 23.13 -24.41
C GLU A 96 10.18 23.27 -25.95
N LEU A 97 10.33 22.15 -26.65
CA LEU A 97 10.36 22.11 -28.11
C LEU A 97 8.97 22.38 -28.70
N GLY A 98 7.90 21.87 -28.08
CA GLY A 98 6.53 22.15 -28.52
C GLY A 98 6.20 23.65 -28.46
N ALA A 99 6.57 24.34 -27.37
CA ALA A 99 6.38 25.78 -27.26
C ALA A 99 7.22 26.55 -28.28
N TRP A 100 8.47 26.14 -28.52
CA TRP A 100 9.29 26.71 -29.59
C TRP A 100 8.64 26.51 -30.97
N SER A 101 8.16 25.32 -31.28
CA SER A 101 7.54 25.00 -32.57
C SER A 101 6.24 25.76 -32.81
N LEU A 102 5.45 26.04 -31.76
CA LEU A 102 4.18 26.76 -31.87
C LEU A 102 4.36 28.27 -31.96
N PHE A 103 5.30 28.84 -31.20
CA PHE A 103 5.41 30.29 -31.03
C PHE A 103 6.67 30.90 -31.63
N GLY A 104 7.70 30.10 -31.93
CA GLY A 104 8.94 30.56 -32.57
C GLY A 104 9.78 31.55 -31.76
N THR A 105 9.49 31.74 -30.46
CA THR A 105 10.20 32.71 -29.62
C THR A 105 10.97 32.06 -28.47
N VAL A 106 12.11 32.67 -28.12
CA VAL A 106 12.96 32.22 -27.02
C VAL A 106 12.22 32.26 -25.66
N PRO A 107 11.44 33.31 -25.32
CA PRO A 107 10.64 33.30 -24.10
C PRO A 107 9.63 32.14 -24.04
N ALA A 108 8.93 31.85 -25.15
CA ALA A 108 7.96 30.75 -25.19
C ALA A 108 8.63 29.39 -24.95
N LYS A 109 9.80 29.15 -25.56
CA LYS A 109 10.61 27.95 -25.30
C LYS A 109 10.90 27.77 -23.81
N PHE A 110 11.38 28.82 -23.14
CA PHE A 110 11.67 28.77 -21.71
C PHE A 110 10.41 28.56 -20.86
N MET A 111 9.26 29.14 -21.24
CA MET A 111 8.01 28.95 -20.49
C MET A 111 7.48 27.53 -20.65
N GLY A 112 7.58 26.96 -21.85
CA GLY A 112 7.34 25.54 -22.10
C GLY A 112 8.22 24.67 -21.22
N ALA A 113 9.52 24.94 -21.18
CA ALA A 113 10.49 24.26 -20.32
C ALA A 113 10.09 24.30 -18.82
N ILE A 114 9.73 25.47 -18.28
CA ILE A 114 9.30 25.61 -16.87
C ILE A 114 8.04 24.78 -16.59
N LEU A 115 7.05 24.85 -17.48
CA LEU A 115 5.82 24.07 -17.37
C LEU A 115 6.09 22.57 -17.42
N GLY A 116 6.93 22.15 -18.38
CA GLY A 116 7.37 20.77 -18.55
C GLY A 116 8.10 20.23 -17.33
N LEU A 117 8.98 21.01 -16.70
CA LEU A 117 9.64 20.65 -15.44
C LEU A 117 8.62 20.48 -14.30
N ALA A 118 7.68 21.42 -14.14
CA ALA A 118 6.66 21.34 -13.09
C ALA A 118 5.81 20.06 -13.23
N ILE A 119 5.33 19.77 -14.44
CA ILE A 119 4.57 18.55 -14.75
C ILE A 119 5.46 17.31 -14.56
N GLY A 120 6.70 17.36 -15.05
CA GLY A 120 7.67 16.28 -14.94
C GLY A 120 7.94 15.87 -13.49
N TYR A 121 8.09 16.82 -12.56
CA TYR A 121 8.27 16.52 -11.13
C TYR A 121 7.05 15.83 -10.52
N VAL A 122 5.84 16.30 -10.84
CA VAL A 122 4.61 15.66 -10.36
C VAL A 122 4.46 14.26 -10.94
N ALA A 123 4.69 14.11 -12.25
CA ALA A 123 4.65 12.83 -12.95
C ALA A 123 5.69 11.85 -12.38
N LYS A 124 6.92 12.30 -12.14
CA LYS A 124 8.00 11.48 -11.56
C LYS A 124 7.59 10.87 -10.24
N TYR A 125 7.08 11.70 -9.32
CA TYR A 125 6.61 11.22 -8.02
C TYR A 125 5.50 10.16 -8.17
N GLN A 126 4.55 10.38 -9.07
CA GLN A 126 3.45 9.44 -9.31
C GLN A 126 3.92 8.12 -9.93
N LEU A 127 4.81 8.19 -10.93
CA LEU A 127 5.38 7.02 -11.59
C LEU A 127 6.21 6.19 -10.61
N ASP A 128 7.08 6.83 -9.83
CA ASP A 128 7.92 6.14 -8.85
C ASP A 128 7.08 5.45 -7.77
N ARG A 129 6.08 6.16 -7.26
CA ARG A 129 5.15 5.61 -6.26
C ARG A 129 4.34 4.43 -6.79
N ARG A 130 4.05 4.41 -8.09
CA ARG A 130 3.17 3.40 -8.70
C ARG A 130 3.96 2.18 -9.18
N PHE A 131 5.15 2.40 -9.75
CA PHE A 131 5.86 1.37 -10.51
C PHE A 131 7.21 0.98 -9.91
N VAL A 132 7.87 1.86 -9.16
CA VAL A 132 9.23 1.62 -8.64
C VAL A 132 9.19 1.16 -7.19
N PHE A 133 8.54 1.95 -6.34
CA PHE A 133 8.57 1.77 -4.90
C PHE A 133 7.20 1.36 -4.38
N GLN A 134 7.19 0.33 -3.56
CA GLN A 134 6.02 -0.09 -2.79
C GLN A 134 6.24 0.34 -1.35
N ALA A 135 5.43 1.31 -0.90
CA ALA A 135 5.40 1.63 0.52
C ALA A 135 4.99 0.38 1.31
N PRO A 136 5.58 0.13 2.49
CA PRO A 136 5.27 -1.03 3.32
C PRO A 136 3.77 -1.16 3.52
N GLY A 137 3.25 -2.38 3.55
CA GLY A 137 1.85 -2.60 3.90
C GLY A 137 1.52 -2.03 5.29
N PRO A 138 0.25 -1.86 5.65
CA PRO A 138 -0.13 -1.42 7.00
C PRO A 138 0.51 -2.28 8.11
N HIS A 139 0.69 -3.58 7.84
CA HIS A 139 1.32 -4.58 8.71
C HIS A 139 2.79 -4.27 9.05
N GLU A 140 3.65 -4.03 8.04
CA GLU A 140 5.07 -3.69 8.27
C GLU A 140 5.26 -2.35 9.00
N ARG A 141 4.30 -1.42 8.90
CA ARG A 141 4.35 -0.13 9.61
C ARG A 141 4.09 -0.24 11.12
N LEU A 142 3.53 -1.36 11.56
CA LEU A 142 3.25 -1.66 12.97
C LEU A 142 4.36 -2.52 13.60
N GLY A 143 5.44 -2.83 12.86
CA GLY A 143 6.49 -3.74 13.32
C GLY A 143 6.13 -5.22 13.17
N LEU A 144 5.03 -5.54 12.49
CA LEU A 144 4.68 -6.91 12.13
C LEU A 144 5.51 -7.28 10.90
N GLY A 145 6.44 -8.23 11.06
CA GLY A 145 7.33 -8.67 9.98
C GLY A 145 6.56 -9.17 8.75
N PRO A 146 7.24 -9.35 7.61
CA PRO A 146 6.59 -9.81 6.39
C PRO A 146 5.87 -11.13 6.67
N LEU A 147 4.57 -11.19 6.37
CA LEU A 147 3.84 -12.44 6.28
C LEU A 147 4.48 -13.25 5.16
N SER A 148 5.43 -14.08 5.56
CA SER A 148 6.13 -15.02 4.70
C SER A 148 5.07 -15.92 4.09
N ALA A 149 4.82 -15.77 2.78
CA ALA A 149 4.18 -16.77 1.96
C ALA A 149 5.09 -18.00 1.78
N ARG A 150 5.70 -18.48 2.87
CA ARG A 150 6.21 -19.85 2.95
C ARG A 150 5.00 -20.71 3.26
N GLY A 151 4.75 -21.67 2.37
CA GLY A 151 3.93 -22.83 2.69
C GLY A 151 4.47 -23.44 3.97
N HIS A 152 3.84 -23.08 5.08
CA HIS A 152 3.86 -23.91 6.27
C HIS A 152 2.69 -24.86 6.07
N THR A 153 3.04 -26.13 5.94
CA THR A 153 2.15 -27.26 6.18
C THR A 153 1.27 -27.01 7.42
N PRO A 154 0.04 -27.54 7.42
CA PRO A 154 -0.98 -27.12 8.36
C PRO A 154 -0.52 -27.42 9.77
N ASP A 155 -0.22 -26.38 10.53
CA ASP A 155 -0.39 -26.45 11.97
C ASP A 155 -1.70 -25.73 12.27
N HIS A 156 -2.56 -26.44 12.98
CA HIS A 156 -3.90 -26.01 13.29
C HIS A 156 -3.80 -24.67 14.00
N GLY A 157 -4.43 -23.64 13.44
CA GLY A 157 -4.54 -22.35 14.11
C GLY A 157 -5.37 -22.52 15.36
N GLU A 158 -4.71 -22.84 16.47
CA GLU A 158 -5.24 -22.58 17.79
C GLU A 158 -5.55 -21.08 17.83
N ALA A 159 -6.82 -20.80 18.09
CA ALA A 159 -7.22 -19.52 18.63
C ALA A 159 -6.37 -19.27 19.91
N PRO A 160 -6.06 -18.01 20.30
CA PRO A 160 -5.11 -17.73 21.38
C PRO A 160 -5.27 -18.72 22.53
N ALA A 161 -4.18 -19.34 22.95
CA ALA A 161 -4.12 -20.51 23.84
C ALA A 161 -4.80 -20.35 25.22
N ASP A 162 -5.53 -19.25 25.44
CA ASP A 162 -6.29 -18.91 26.64
C ASP A 162 -7.57 -18.09 26.32
N LEU A 163 -8.24 -18.36 25.20
CA LEU A 163 -9.55 -17.75 24.91
C LEU A 163 -10.62 -18.19 25.91
N ASP A 164 -10.52 -19.43 26.40
CA ASP A 164 -11.44 -19.95 27.40
C ASP A 164 -11.32 -19.15 28.71
N GLY A 165 -10.10 -18.81 29.15
CA GLY A 165 -9.87 -17.92 30.29
C GLY A 165 -10.44 -16.52 30.08
N LEU A 166 -10.20 -15.92 28.90
CA LEU A 166 -10.71 -14.59 28.54
C LEU A 166 -12.24 -14.51 28.43
N LEU A 167 -12.90 -15.61 28.07
CA LEU A 167 -14.37 -15.69 28.03
C LEU A 167 -14.97 -15.83 29.43
N THR A 168 -14.24 -16.39 30.40
CA THR A 168 -14.70 -16.55 31.79
C THR A 168 -14.48 -15.33 32.68
N ASP A 169 -13.56 -14.42 32.33
CA ASP A 169 -13.14 -13.27 33.15
C ASP A 169 -14.07 -12.04 33.06
N GLY A 170 -15.16 -12.11 32.30
CA GLY A 170 -16.20 -11.08 32.23
C GLY A 170 -16.52 -10.59 30.80
N PRO A 171 -17.25 -9.46 30.65
CA PRO A 171 -17.68 -8.97 29.34
C PRO A 171 -16.51 -8.66 28.39
N LEU A 172 -16.46 -9.41 27.28
CA LEU A 172 -15.44 -9.30 26.23
C LEU A 172 -16.07 -8.77 24.94
N ILE A 173 -15.40 -7.84 24.25
CA ILE A 173 -15.79 -7.41 22.90
C ILE A 173 -14.64 -7.56 21.91
N ALA A 174 -14.94 -8.14 20.75
CA ALA A 174 -13.99 -8.21 19.65
C ALA A 174 -13.83 -6.83 18.98
N ARG A 175 -12.59 -6.46 18.67
CA ARG A 175 -12.24 -5.20 18.01
C ARG A 175 -11.34 -5.46 16.81
N GLY A 176 -11.83 -5.06 15.64
CA GLY A 176 -11.04 -4.98 14.41
C GLY A 176 -10.14 -3.73 14.40
N ALA A 177 -10.10 -3.00 13.28
CA ALA A 177 -9.25 -1.81 13.13
C ALA A 177 -9.72 -0.56 13.92
N GLY A 178 -10.75 -0.66 14.77
CA GLY A 178 -11.22 0.45 15.60
C GLY A 178 -11.74 1.65 14.83
N ARG A 179 -12.44 1.44 13.71
CA ARG A 179 -12.98 2.49 12.82
C ARG A 179 -14.49 2.71 12.91
N ALA A 180 -15.16 2.03 13.83
CA ALA A 180 -16.55 2.33 14.14
C ALA A 180 -16.67 3.75 14.69
N TYR A 181 -17.84 4.37 14.49
CA TYR A 181 -18.15 5.64 15.16
C TYR A 181 -18.39 5.37 16.65
N GLY A 182 -17.85 6.23 17.50
CA GLY A 182 -17.98 6.10 18.95
C GLY A 182 -17.17 4.93 19.53
N ASP A 183 -17.72 4.31 20.56
CA ASP A 183 -17.11 3.32 21.44
C ASP A 183 -17.66 1.89 21.24
N ALA A 184 -18.38 1.64 20.14
CA ALA A 184 -19.08 0.37 19.85
C ALA A 184 -18.22 -0.91 19.92
N ALA A 185 -16.90 -0.81 19.88
CA ALA A 185 -15.96 -1.93 20.01
C ALA A 185 -14.89 -1.65 21.09
N ILE A 186 -15.31 -1.07 22.21
CA ILE A 186 -14.52 -0.84 23.42
C ILE A 186 -15.27 -1.50 24.58
N GLY A 187 -14.72 -2.57 25.11
CA GLY A 187 -15.31 -3.31 26.22
C GLY A 187 -14.96 -2.63 27.55
N PRO A 188 -15.89 -2.58 28.52
CA PRO A 188 -15.63 -1.98 29.83
C PRO A 188 -14.62 -2.79 30.66
N CYS A 189 -14.53 -4.10 30.41
CA CYS A 189 -13.58 -5.01 31.07
C CYS A 189 -12.44 -5.39 30.12
N ALA A 190 -12.78 -5.97 28.96
CA ALA A 190 -11.78 -6.46 28.02
C ALA A 190 -12.17 -6.17 26.56
N THR A 191 -11.15 -5.87 25.75
CA THR A 191 -11.28 -5.66 24.30
C THR A 191 -10.30 -6.58 23.57
N LEU A 192 -10.81 -7.56 22.83
CA LEU A 192 -10.00 -8.51 22.08
C LEU A 192 -9.59 -7.94 20.73
N ALA A 193 -8.31 -7.68 20.53
CA ALA A 193 -7.79 -7.22 19.25
C ALA A 193 -7.77 -8.36 18.23
N MET A 194 -8.55 -8.25 17.16
CA MET A 194 -8.67 -9.27 16.12
C MET A 194 -7.60 -9.17 15.03
N GLY A 195 -6.69 -8.19 15.13
CA GLY A 195 -5.69 -7.90 14.09
C GLY A 195 -4.67 -9.01 13.85
N GLY A 196 -4.52 -9.98 14.78
CA GLY A 196 -3.68 -11.15 14.59
C GLY A 196 -4.32 -12.28 13.76
N LEU A 197 -5.62 -12.18 13.45
CA LEU A 197 -6.35 -13.11 12.58
C LEU A 197 -6.42 -12.52 11.16
N ASP A 198 -5.28 -12.41 10.48
CA ASP A 198 -5.09 -11.65 9.23
C ASP A 198 -4.77 -12.50 7.98
N ARG A 199 -5.10 -13.80 8.01
CA ARG A 199 -4.86 -14.70 6.87
C ARG A 199 -5.99 -14.70 5.85
N MET A 200 -5.62 -14.71 4.57
CA MET A 200 -6.52 -15.04 3.46
C MET A 200 -6.39 -16.54 3.16
N MET A 201 -7.42 -17.31 3.51
CA MET A 201 -7.36 -18.77 3.63
C MET A 201 -7.57 -19.50 2.30
N ALA A 202 -8.52 -19.04 1.49
CA ALA A 202 -8.85 -19.67 0.21
C ALA A 202 -9.51 -18.67 -0.74
N PHE A 203 -9.28 -18.84 -2.04
CA PHE A 203 -9.94 -18.05 -3.08
C PHE A 203 -10.32 -18.94 -4.27
N ASP A 204 -11.57 -18.88 -4.69
CA ASP A 204 -12.05 -19.53 -5.91
C ASP A 204 -12.17 -18.50 -7.05
N PRO A 205 -11.33 -18.56 -8.09
CA PRO A 205 -11.41 -17.64 -9.23
C PRO A 205 -12.64 -17.88 -10.12
N ALA A 206 -13.29 -19.04 -10.08
CA ALA A 206 -14.49 -19.26 -10.89
C ALA A 206 -15.69 -18.49 -10.32
N SER A 207 -15.84 -18.50 -8.99
CA SER A 207 -16.95 -17.82 -8.28
C SER A 207 -16.59 -16.45 -7.73
N GLY A 208 -15.31 -16.13 -7.58
CA GLY A 208 -14.82 -14.92 -6.90
C GLY A 208 -14.95 -14.95 -5.38
N VAL A 209 -15.25 -16.11 -4.78
CA VAL A 209 -15.42 -16.26 -3.33
C VAL A 209 -14.06 -16.28 -2.64
N LEU A 210 -13.92 -15.45 -1.60
CA LEU A 210 -12.72 -15.36 -0.77
C LEU A 210 -13.05 -15.74 0.67
N THR A 211 -12.34 -16.74 1.21
CA THR A 211 -12.35 -17.09 2.63
C THR A 211 -11.19 -16.39 3.33
N VAL A 212 -11.50 -15.65 4.39
CA VAL A 212 -10.51 -14.87 5.16
C VAL A 212 -10.79 -14.97 6.65
N GLU A 213 -9.77 -14.70 7.43
CA GLU A 213 -9.90 -14.43 8.85
C GLU A 213 -10.45 -13.02 9.12
N ALA A 214 -11.08 -12.84 10.28
CA ALA A 214 -11.84 -11.64 10.62
C ALA A 214 -10.98 -10.36 10.71
N GLY A 215 -9.70 -10.49 11.03
CA GLY A 215 -8.73 -9.39 11.14
C GLY A 215 -8.16 -8.90 9.81
N VAL A 216 -8.40 -9.60 8.69
CA VAL A 216 -7.92 -9.18 7.36
C VAL A 216 -8.41 -7.78 7.03
N MET A 217 -7.51 -6.90 6.58
CA MET A 217 -7.86 -5.54 6.17
C MET A 217 -8.45 -5.50 4.76
N LEU A 218 -9.51 -4.70 4.56
CA LEU A 218 -10.09 -4.45 3.23
C LEU A 218 -9.04 -3.93 2.23
N GLY A 219 -8.14 -3.06 2.71
CA GLY A 219 -7.05 -2.54 1.88
C GLY A 219 -6.12 -3.63 1.34
N ASP A 220 -5.88 -4.69 2.13
CA ASP A 220 -5.03 -5.81 1.72
C ASP A 220 -5.74 -6.71 0.73
N VAL A 221 -7.05 -6.96 0.92
CA VAL A 221 -7.90 -7.65 -0.07
C VAL A 221 -7.86 -6.92 -1.41
N VAL A 222 -8.12 -5.61 -1.41
CA VAL A 222 -8.09 -4.80 -2.65
C VAL A 222 -6.71 -4.85 -3.30
N ALA A 223 -5.63 -4.73 -2.54
CA ALA A 223 -4.27 -4.77 -3.09
C ALA A 223 -3.93 -6.13 -3.74
N ALA A 224 -4.38 -7.24 -3.13
CA ALA A 224 -4.11 -8.59 -3.62
C ALA A 224 -4.93 -8.96 -4.86
N PHE A 225 -6.20 -8.51 -4.92
CA PHE A 225 -7.18 -9.02 -5.88
C PHE A 225 -7.54 -8.04 -7.01
N LEU A 226 -7.39 -6.73 -6.82
CA LEU A 226 -7.64 -5.74 -7.87
C LEU A 226 -6.77 -5.96 -9.13
N PRO A 227 -5.47 -6.27 -9.04
CA PRO A 227 -4.65 -6.58 -10.23
C PRO A 227 -5.12 -7.83 -10.99
N ARG A 228 -5.92 -8.68 -10.35
CA ARG A 228 -6.46 -9.93 -10.90
C ARG A 228 -7.88 -9.75 -11.46
N GLY A 229 -8.39 -8.52 -11.49
CA GLY A 229 -9.73 -8.19 -11.99
C GLY A 229 -10.87 -8.35 -10.97
N TYR A 230 -10.57 -8.65 -9.70
CA TYR A 230 -11.60 -8.80 -8.66
C TYR A 230 -11.66 -7.58 -7.75
N PHE A 231 -12.87 -7.18 -7.40
CA PHE A 231 -13.10 -6.06 -6.50
C PHE A 231 -14.26 -6.37 -5.54
N PRO A 232 -14.16 -5.99 -4.25
CA PRO A 232 -15.24 -6.24 -3.31
C PRO A 232 -16.56 -5.59 -3.76
N PRO A 233 -17.71 -6.26 -3.59
CA PRO A 233 -19.01 -5.75 -4.04
C PRO A 233 -19.45 -4.51 -3.25
N VAL A 234 -19.00 -4.39 -1.99
CA VAL A 234 -19.28 -3.26 -1.11
C VAL A 234 -17.96 -2.70 -0.59
N VAL A 235 -17.73 -1.41 -0.85
CA VAL A 235 -16.54 -0.68 -0.41
C VAL A 235 -16.97 0.61 0.32
N PRO A 236 -16.73 0.73 1.63
CA PRO A 236 -16.97 1.97 2.37
C PRO A 236 -15.99 3.07 1.96
N GLY A 237 -16.22 4.30 2.45
CA GLY A 237 -15.33 5.44 2.20
C GLY A 237 -13.90 5.30 2.77
N THR A 238 -13.58 4.20 3.46
CA THR A 238 -12.26 3.91 4.04
C THR A 238 -11.84 2.48 3.73
N ARG A 239 -10.56 2.29 3.38
CA ARG A 239 -9.95 0.96 3.24
C ARG A 239 -9.34 0.42 4.55
N PHE A 240 -9.39 1.23 5.61
CA PHE A 240 -8.71 0.94 6.88
C PHE A 240 -9.61 0.17 7.86
N VAL A 241 -10.48 -0.68 7.34
CA VAL A 241 -11.40 -1.53 8.09
C VAL A 241 -11.03 -3.00 7.90
N THR A 242 -11.26 -3.82 8.92
CA THR A 242 -11.11 -5.27 8.87
C THR A 242 -12.38 -5.93 8.34
N ILE A 243 -12.29 -7.10 7.69
CA ILE A 243 -13.45 -7.83 7.15
C ILE A 243 -14.44 -8.18 8.26
N GLY A 244 -13.99 -8.68 9.41
CA GLY A 244 -14.86 -8.98 10.56
C GLY A 244 -15.61 -7.75 11.08
N GLY A 245 -14.95 -6.59 11.08
CA GLY A 245 -15.61 -5.31 11.40
C GLY A 245 -16.65 -4.89 10.36
N MET A 246 -16.39 -5.16 9.07
CA MET A 246 -17.36 -4.90 8.00
C MET A 246 -18.60 -5.80 8.11
N VAL A 247 -18.40 -7.07 8.48
CA VAL A 247 -19.49 -8.02 8.75
C VAL A 247 -20.29 -7.57 9.97
N ALA A 248 -19.62 -7.31 11.11
CA ALA A 248 -20.26 -6.96 12.38
C ALA A 248 -21.08 -5.66 12.30
N SER A 249 -20.58 -4.65 11.57
CA SER A 249 -21.29 -3.37 11.41
C SER A 249 -22.18 -3.32 10.16
N HIS A 250 -22.35 -4.43 9.43
CA HIS A 250 -23.08 -4.49 8.16
C HIS A 250 -22.76 -3.31 7.23
N ILE A 251 -21.46 -3.04 7.05
CA ILE A 251 -20.98 -1.83 6.36
C ILE A 251 -21.59 -1.70 4.96
N HIS A 252 -21.85 -0.47 4.52
CA HIS A 252 -22.33 -0.17 3.17
C HIS A 252 -21.47 0.86 2.43
N GLY A 253 -21.65 0.93 1.10
CA GLY A 253 -20.99 1.89 0.20
C GLY A 253 -21.99 2.81 -0.50
N LYS A 254 -21.51 3.62 -1.45
CA LYS A 254 -22.38 4.52 -2.25
C LYS A 254 -23.38 3.75 -3.14
N ASN A 255 -23.06 2.51 -3.48
CA ASN A 255 -23.90 1.59 -4.24
C ASN A 255 -24.92 0.82 -3.38
N HIS A 256 -25.11 1.18 -2.10
CA HIS A 256 -26.01 0.47 -1.17
C HIS A 256 -27.42 0.25 -1.74
N HIS A 257 -27.96 1.24 -2.44
CA HIS A 257 -29.27 1.15 -3.08
C HIS A 257 -29.39 0.03 -4.13
N ALA A 258 -28.28 -0.41 -4.71
CA ALA A 258 -28.25 -1.46 -5.75
C ALA A 258 -27.80 -2.82 -5.21
N VAL A 259 -26.85 -2.85 -4.27
CA VAL A 259 -26.20 -4.11 -3.82
C VAL A 259 -26.42 -4.45 -2.34
N GLY A 260 -27.07 -3.56 -1.60
CA GLY A 260 -27.25 -3.66 -0.15
C GLY A 260 -25.93 -3.59 0.64
N GLY A 261 -26.00 -3.96 1.92
CA GLY A 261 -24.83 -3.94 2.82
C GLY A 261 -23.95 -5.18 2.69
N PHE A 262 -22.78 -5.13 3.31
CA PHE A 262 -21.74 -6.16 3.17
C PHE A 262 -22.23 -7.56 3.57
N GLY A 263 -23.11 -7.67 4.57
CA GLY A 263 -23.64 -8.96 5.03
C GLY A 263 -24.39 -9.75 3.95
N ARG A 264 -24.96 -9.10 2.93
CA ARG A 264 -25.61 -9.80 1.79
C ARG A 264 -24.63 -10.58 0.93
N HIS A 265 -23.34 -10.26 1.02
CA HIS A 265 -22.27 -10.85 0.23
C HIS A 265 -21.45 -11.86 1.05
N VAL A 266 -21.87 -12.14 2.29
CA VAL A 266 -21.24 -13.14 3.16
C VAL A 266 -21.94 -14.49 2.96
N THR A 267 -21.23 -15.46 2.41
CA THR A 267 -21.76 -16.81 2.13
C THR A 267 -21.60 -17.77 3.31
N GLY A 268 -20.70 -17.46 4.23
CA GLY A 268 -20.52 -18.20 5.47
C GLY A 268 -19.56 -17.51 6.41
N LEU A 269 -19.65 -17.85 7.69
CA LEU A 269 -18.81 -17.29 8.75
C LEU A 269 -18.69 -18.28 9.91
N THR A 270 -17.59 -18.22 10.64
CA THR A 270 -17.41 -18.98 11.89
C THR A 270 -17.54 -18.00 13.06
N LEU A 271 -18.45 -18.28 14.00
CA LEU A 271 -18.66 -17.49 15.21
C LEU A 271 -18.20 -18.25 16.43
N LEU A 272 -17.45 -17.59 17.29
CA LEU A 272 -17.17 -18.07 18.63
C LEU A 272 -18.30 -17.61 19.55
N GLY A 273 -19.00 -18.56 20.15
CA GLY A 273 -20.04 -18.30 21.14
C GLY A 273 -19.46 -17.89 22.50
N PRO A 274 -20.30 -17.39 23.43
CA PRO A 274 -19.89 -17.07 24.80
C PRO A 274 -19.50 -18.31 25.61
N ASP A 275 -19.88 -19.49 25.14
CA ASP A 275 -19.52 -20.81 25.67
C ASP A 275 -18.15 -21.31 25.16
N GLY A 276 -17.44 -20.50 24.37
CA GLY A 276 -16.17 -20.90 23.74
C GLY A 276 -16.34 -21.83 22.55
N VAL A 277 -17.57 -22.13 22.13
CA VAL A 277 -17.83 -23.05 21.03
C VAL A 277 -17.85 -22.31 19.70
N ALA A 278 -16.98 -22.72 18.78
CA ALA A 278 -16.99 -22.22 17.41
C ALA A 278 -18.11 -22.90 16.60
N SER A 279 -18.97 -22.10 15.97
CA SER A 279 -20.08 -22.56 15.12
C SER A 279 -19.94 -21.99 13.71
N VAL A 280 -20.17 -22.83 12.70
CA VAL A 280 -20.16 -22.41 11.29
C VAL A 280 -21.57 -22.05 10.86
N CYS A 281 -21.76 -20.80 10.46
CA CYS A 281 -23.00 -20.27 9.92
C CYS A 281 -22.91 -20.16 8.38
N SER A 282 -23.93 -20.64 7.67
CA SER A 282 -24.11 -20.41 6.24
C SER A 282 -25.61 -20.32 5.89
N PRO A 283 -26.04 -19.42 4.98
CA PRO A 283 -27.42 -19.43 4.49
C PRO A 283 -27.71 -20.72 3.69
N PRO A 284 -28.89 -21.37 3.80
CA PRO A 284 -30.04 -21.10 4.67
C PRO A 284 -30.08 -22.00 5.93
N ARG A 285 -28.94 -22.57 6.35
CA ARG A 285 -28.92 -23.87 7.05
C ARG A 285 -28.96 -23.84 8.58
N THR A 286 -28.99 -22.68 9.25
CA THR A 286 -28.94 -22.64 10.73
C THR A 286 -29.86 -21.57 11.36
N PRO A 287 -30.82 -21.96 12.24
CA PRO A 287 -31.73 -21.03 12.92
C PRO A 287 -31.06 -20.18 14.03
N ASN A 288 -29.88 -20.56 14.53
CA ASN A 288 -29.18 -19.84 15.62
C ASN A 288 -28.26 -18.69 15.15
N CYS A 289 -28.20 -18.39 13.85
CA CYS A 289 -27.36 -17.32 13.29
C CYS A 289 -28.20 -16.07 12.97
N SER A 290 -28.91 -15.53 13.96
CA SER A 290 -29.75 -14.33 13.82
C SER A 290 -28.97 -13.07 13.38
N ALA A 291 -27.63 -13.07 13.51
CA ALA A 291 -26.77 -12.02 12.99
C ALA A 291 -26.69 -11.97 11.44
N LEU A 292 -27.07 -13.04 10.74
CA LEU A 292 -27.22 -13.05 9.27
C LEU A 292 -28.65 -12.68 8.82
N GLN A 293 -29.61 -12.56 9.75
CA GLN A 293 -31.02 -12.31 9.46
C GLN A 293 -31.56 -11.14 10.28
N SER A 294 -31.29 -9.93 9.82
CA SER A 294 -32.15 -8.77 10.12
C SER A 294 -32.17 -7.79 8.94
N ALA A 295 -32.78 -8.24 7.85
CA ALA A 295 -33.46 -7.36 6.89
C ALA A 295 -34.55 -8.17 6.17
N ALA A 296 -35.50 -8.70 6.94
CA ALA A 296 -36.87 -8.82 6.44
C ALA A 296 -37.56 -7.52 6.83
N TRP A 297 -38.01 -6.72 5.85
CA TRP A 297 -39.27 -5.97 5.80
C TRP A 297 -39.45 -5.52 4.33
N GLY A 298 -40.72 -5.42 3.91
CA GLY A 298 -41.17 -5.35 2.51
C GLY A 298 -40.80 -4.12 1.71
#